data_AF-A0A1I1BGP8-F1
#
_entry.id   AF-A0A1I1BGP8-F1
#
_cell.length_a   1.000
_cell.length_b   1.000
_cell.length_c   1.000
_cell.angle_alpha   90.00
_cell.angle_beta   90.00
_cell.angle_gamma   90.00
#
_symmetry.space_group_name_H-M   'P 1'
#
loop_
_entity.id
_entity.type
_entity.pdbx_description
1 polymer ?
#
loop_
_entity_poly.entity_id
_entity_poly.type
_entity_poly.pdbx_seq_one_letter_code
_entity_poly.pdbx_strand_id
1 'polypeptide(L)'
;MARRVSMPAADDLFRPTSDTDQPTADPRPRRVRAVADDAESGPKRPSGRVRHDEKMTVYVTEDELLDIEHARLTLRRHHGLAVDRGRLVREALALVLADLETQGVDSPLVQRLLDE
;
A
#
# COMPACT_ATOMS: atom_id res chain seq x y z
N MET A 1 -17.81 35.81 21.40
CA MET A 1 -18.37 34.47 21.71
C MET A 1 -18.51 33.71 20.40
N ALA A 2 -17.78 32.62 20.21
CA ALA A 2 -17.80 31.86 18.95
C ALA A 2 -19.02 30.93 18.92
N ARG A 3 -20.00 31.25 18.06
CA ARG A 3 -21.17 30.40 17.82
C ARG A 3 -20.72 29.19 17.00
N ARG A 4 -20.67 28.01 17.60
CA ARG A 4 -20.42 26.77 16.87
C ARG A 4 -21.64 26.46 16.02
N VAL A 5 -21.44 26.45 14.70
CA VAL A 5 -22.46 26.00 13.74
C VAL A 5 -22.48 24.48 13.78
N SER A 6 -23.64 23.89 14.04
CA SER A 6 -23.82 22.44 13.98
C SER A 6 -23.90 22.01 12.52
N MET A 7 -22.96 21.19 12.09
CA MET A 7 -23.03 20.54 10.78
C MET A 7 -23.89 19.27 10.88
N PRO A 8 -24.70 18.97 9.86
CA PRO A 8 -25.50 17.74 9.81
C PRO A 8 -24.58 16.50 9.78
N ALA A 9 -25.05 15.41 10.38
CA ALA A 9 -24.34 14.14 10.39
C ALA A 9 -24.42 13.45 9.03
N ALA A 10 -23.52 12.49 8.77
CA ALA A 10 -23.52 11.73 7.52
C ALA A 10 -24.87 11.02 7.28
N ASP A 11 -25.52 10.57 8.35
CA ASP A 11 -26.81 9.87 8.30
C ASP A 11 -27.96 10.79 7.84
N ASP A 12 -27.82 12.11 7.98
CA ASP A 12 -28.81 13.08 7.50
C ASP A 12 -28.73 13.26 5.97
N LEU A 13 -27.55 13.04 5.38
CA LEU A 13 -27.30 13.24 3.94
C LEU A 13 -27.84 12.08 3.09
N PHE A 14 -27.95 10.88 3.68
CA PHE A 14 -28.35 9.66 2.98
C PHE A 14 -29.75 9.18 3.37
N ARG A 15 -30.56 10.03 4.00
CA ARG A 15 -31.94 9.69 4.35
C ARG A 15 -32.81 9.63 3.08
N PRO A 16 -33.41 8.47 2.74
CA PRO A 16 -34.35 8.36 1.63
C PRO A 16 -35.63 9.15 1.95
N THR A 17 -36.13 9.94 0.99
CA THR A 17 -37.26 10.87 1.14
C THR A 17 -38.63 10.17 1.14
N SER A 18 -38.73 8.97 1.72
CA SER A 18 -39.98 8.25 1.91
C SER A 18 -40.22 8.10 3.40
N ASP A 19 -41.37 8.59 3.85
CA ASP A 19 -41.96 8.48 5.18
C ASP A 19 -41.46 9.46 6.25
N THR A 20 -42.31 10.49 6.41
CA THR A 20 -42.48 11.28 7.61
C THR A 20 -43.10 10.41 8.72
N ASP A 21 -42.53 10.56 9.91
CA ASP A 21 -43.09 10.39 11.26
C ASP A 21 -42.85 9.08 12.06
N GLN A 22 -42.05 9.26 13.13
CA GLN A 22 -42.23 8.82 14.54
C GLN A 22 -40.98 8.24 15.26
N PRO A 23 -40.87 8.42 16.60
CA PRO A 23 -39.60 8.66 17.29
C PRO A 23 -39.07 7.50 18.17
N THR A 24 -37.74 7.53 18.38
CA THR A 24 -36.91 7.05 19.51
C THR A 24 -37.19 5.69 20.18
N ALA A 25 -36.26 4.73 20.04
CA ALA A 25 -35.79 3.85 21.13
C ALA A 25 -34.44 3.14 20.80
N ASP A 26 -33.43 3.38 21.66
CA ASP A 26 -32.17 2.68 21.98
C ASP A 26 -31.39 1.81 20.96
N PRO A 27 -30.06 2.04 20.77
CA PRO A 27 -29.18 1.11 20.09
C PRO A 27 -28.59 0.09 21.07
N ARG A 28 -29.07 -1.15 21.06
CA ARG A 28 -28.25 -2.29 21.52
C ARG A 28 -27.37 -2.74 20.35
N PRO A 29 -26.04 -2.87 20.49
CA PRO A 29 -25.19 -3.28 19.38
C PRO A 29 -25.48 -4.74 19.02
N ARG A 30 -26.09 -4.94 17.86
CA ARG A 30 -26.27 -6.25 17.23
C ARG A 30 -24.89 -6.74 16.80
N ARG A 31 -24.34 -7.73 17.51
CA ARG A 31 -23.06 -8.37 17.13
C ARG A 31 -23.20 -8.96 15.73
N VAL A 32 -22.50 -8.38 14.77
CA VAL A 32 -22.40 -8.89 13.40
C VAL A 32 -21.58 -10.18 13.47
N ARG A 33 -22.16 -11.30 13.06
CA ARG A 33 -21.41 -12.56 12.88
C ARG A 33 -20.41 -12.33 11.74
N ALA A 34 -19.13 -12.57 12.02
CA ALA A 34 -18.11 -12.61 10.99
C ALA A 34 -18.51 -13.64 9.92
N VAL A 35 -18.52 -13.22 8.66
CA VAL A 35 -18.75 -14.09 7.52
C VAL A 35 -17.54 -15.01 7.40
N ALA A 36 -17.77 -16.31 7.34
CA ALA A 36 -16.72 -17.30 7.11
C ALA A 36 -16.11 -17.06 5.73
N ASP A 37 -14.78 -17.06 5.68
CA ASP A 37 -13.98 -16.90 4.46
C ASP A 37 -14.09 -18.23 3.67
N ASP A 38 -15.07 -18.31 2.77
CA ASP A 38 -15.21 -19.44 1.84
C ASP A 38 -14.04 -19.40 0.85
N ALA A 39 -13.11 -20.33 1.04
CA ALA A 39 -11.94 -20.51 0.20
C ALA A 39 -12.35 -21.14 -1.15
N GLU A 40 -12.64 -20.30 -2.14
CA GLU A 40 -12.73 -20.72 -3.54
C GLU A 40 -11.43 -20.45 -4.32
N SER A 41 -11.07 -21.46 -5.12
CA SER A 41 -9.88 -21.60 -5.94
C SER A 41 -9.77 -20.51 -7.02
N GLY A 42 -8.74 -19.66 -6.93
CA GLY A 42 -8.32 -18.67 -7.94
C GLY A 42 -6.79 -18.59 -8.03
N PRO A 43 -6.22 -18.07 -9.14
CA PRO A 43 -4.85 -18.34 -9.56
C PRO A 43 -3.79 -17.81 -8.58
N LYS A 44 -2.80 -18.67 -8.29
CA LYS A 44 -1.53 -18.43 -7.56
C LYS A 44 -1.50 -17.16 -6.72
N ARG A 45 -1.86 -17.30 -5.43
CA ARG A 45 -1.58 -16.30 -4.40
C ARG A 45 -0.15 -15.76 -4.60
N PRO A 46 0.02 -14.47 -4.92
CA PRO A 46 1.36 -13.91 -5.03
C PRO A 46 2.04 -14.10 -3.69
N SER A 47 3.29 -14.57 -3.71
CA SER A 47 4.21 -14.63 -2.57
C SER A 47 3.89 -13.49 -1.58
N GLY A 48 3.46 -13.87 -0.38
CA GLY A 48 2.82 -12.95 0.56
C GLY A 48 3.74 -11.84 1.06
N ARG A 49 3.24 -11.09 2.05
CA ARG A 49 4.03 -10.07 2.74
C ARG A 49 4.97 -10.75 3.72
N VAL A 50 6.25 -10.86 3.35
CA VAL A 50 7.32 -11.25 4.28
C VAL A 50 7.42 -10.18 5.38
N ARG A 51 7.42 -10.60 6.64
CA ARG A 51 7.65 -9.69 7.77
C ARG A 51 9.14 -9.33 7.81
N HIS A 52 9.44 -8.04 7.81
CA HIS A 52 10.78 -7.52 8.04
C HIS A 52 10.83 -6.97 9.47
N ASP A 53 11.88 -7.32 10.20
CA ASP A 53 12.03 -6.89 11.59
C ASP A 53 12.62 -5.47 11.68
N GLU A 54 13.34 -5.02 10.63
CA GLU A 54 13.94 -3.71 10.52
C GLU A 54 13.30 -2.86 9.42
N LYS A 55 13.25 -1.53 9.62
CA LYS A 55 12.68 -0.57 8.66
C LYS A 55 13.69 0.50 8.31
N MET A 56 13.99 0.62 7.01
CA MET A 56 14.69 1.75 6.41
C MET A 56 13.67 2.70 5.77
N THR A 57 13.89 4.02 5.87
CA THR A 57 13.08 5.05 5.20
C THR A 57 13.99 5.89 4.33
N VAL A 58 13.59 6.17 3.10
CA VAL A 58 14.37 6.95 2.12
C VAL A 58 13.46 8.05 1.57
N TYR A 59 14.02 9.24 1.42
CA TYR A 59 13.37 10.34 0.71
C TYR A 59 13.77 10.27 -0.76
N VAL A 60 12.78 10.42 -1.64
CA VAL A 60 12.96 10.43 -3.09
C VAL A 60 12.26 11.65 -3.65
N THR A 61 12.74 12.12 -4.79
CA THR A 61 12.08 13.14 -5.59
C THR A 61 10.77 12.62 -6.19
N GLU A 62 9.96 13.53 -6.74
CA GLU A 62 8.72 13.16 -7.43
C GLU A 62 9.01 12.29 -8.66
N ASP A 63 10.02 12.66 -9.45
CA ASP A 63 10.40 11.95 -10.67
C ASP A 63 10.87 10.51 -10.36
N GLU A 64 11.71 10.33 -9.34
CA GLU A 64 12.15 8.99 -8.91
C GLU A 64 10.98 8.13 -8.41
N LEU A 65 10.01 8.72 -7.71
CA LEU A 65 8.81 7.99 -7.28
C LEU A 65 7.98 7.56 -8.49
N LEU A 66 7.84 8.42 -9.51
CA LEU A 66 7.14 8.08 -10.75
C LEU A 66 7.85 6.95 -11.50
N ASP A 67 9.18 6.97 -11.58
CA ASP A 67 9.98 5.92 -12.20
C ASP A 67 9.77 4.57 -11.50
N ILE A 68 9.74 4.54 -10.17
CA ILE A 68 9.43 3.35 -9.38
C ILE A 68 8.03 2.81 -9.71
N GLU A 69 7.02 3.67 -9.79
CA GLU A 69 5.66 3.24 -10.10
C GLU A 69 5.53 2.74 -11.55
N HIS A 70 6.21 3.39 -12.49
CA HIS A 70 6.26 2.95 -13.88
C HIS A 70 6.95 1.58 -14.02
N ALA A 71 8.04 1.34 -13.31
CA ALA A 71 8.69 0.04 -13.26
C ALA A 71 7.75 -1.06 -12.73
N ARG A 72 6.99 -0.76 -11.67
CA ARG A 72 5.99 -1.71 -11.11
C ARG A 72 4.90 -2.05 -12.13
N LEU A 73 4.38 -1.06 -12.86
CA LEU A 73 3.37 -1.28 -13.90
C LEU A 73 3.93 -2.09 -15.07
N THR A 74 5.18 -1.82 -15.46
CA THR A 74 5.90 -2.55 -16.51
C THR A 74 6.07 -4.03 -16.13
N LEU A 75 6.51 -4.32 -14.91
CA LEU A 75 6.63 -5.68 -14.38
C LEU A 75 5.30 -6.42 -14.39
N ARG A 76 4.21 -5.75 -14.01
CA ARG A 76 2.87 -6.35 -14.05
C ARG A 76 2.39 -6.62 -15.47
N ARG A 77 2.59 -5.67 -16.40
CA ARG A 77 2.11 -5.76 -17.79
C ARG A 77 2.85 -6.83 -18.57
N HIS A 78 4.17 -6.82 -18.51
CA HIS A 78 5.02 -7.65 -19.38
C HIS A 78 5.37 -8.99 -18.77
N HIS A 79 5.41 -9.09 -17.43
CA HIS A 79 5.84 -10.31 -16.73
C HIS A 79 4.77 -10.88 -15.80
N GLY A 80 3.59 -10.25 -15.69
CA GLY A 80 2.53 -10.68 -14.78
C GLY A 80 2.89 -10.55 -13.29
N LEU A 81 3.97 -9.83 -12.97
CA LEU A 81 4.50 -9.71 -11.62
C LEU A 81 3.87 -8.51 -10.89
N ALA A 82 2.92 -8.80 -9.99
CA ALA A 82 2.38 -7.80 -9.07
C ALA A 82 3.31 -7.64 -7.87
N VAL A 83 4.15 -6.60 -7.88
CA VAL A 83 5.07 -6.26 -6.79
C VAL A 83 4.70 -4.93 -6.13
N ASP A 84 4.95 -4.81 -4.83
CA ASP A 84 4.90 -3.54 -4.11
C ASP A 84 6.26 -2.82 -4.17
N ARG A 85 6.29 -1.56 -3.73
CA ARG A 85 7.49 -0.71 -3.72
C ARG A 85 8.61 -1.30 -2.86
N GLY A 86 8.26 -1.79 -1.67
CA GLY A 86 9.23 -2.33 -0.72
C GLY A 86 9.89 -3.61 -1.23
N ARG A 87 9.12 -4.47 -1.91
CA ARG A 87 9.68 -5.64 -2.59
C ARG A 87 10.60 -5.21 -3.73
N LEU A 88 10.19 -4.29 -4.59
CA LEU A 88 11.02 -3.82 -5.70
C LEU A 88 12.37 -3.28 -5.22
N VAL A 89 12.36 -2.40 -4.22
CA VAL A 89 13.58 -1.80 -3.64
C VAL A 89 14.48 -2.86 -3.01
N ARG A 90 13.92 -3.84 -2.29
CA ARG A 90 14.72 -4.91 -1.68
C ARG A 90 15.40 -5.81 -2.72
N GLU A 91 14.70 -6.18 -3.79
CA GLU A 91 15.31 -6.97 -4.88
C GLU A 91 16.42 -6.17 -5.58
N ALA A 92 16.19 -4.88 -5.84
CA ALA A 92 17.21 -4.01 -6.42
C ALA A 92 18.45 -3.88 -5.52
N LEU A 93 18.27 -3.70 -4.21
CA LEU A 93 19.37 -3.69 -3.24
C LEU A 93 20.13 -5.01 -3.23
N ALA A 94 19.43 -6.15 -3.25
CA ALA A 94 20.08 -7.45 -3.26
C ALA A 94 20.97 -7.65 -4.49
N LEU A 95 20.53 -7.21 -5.67
CA LEU A 95 21.34 -7.25 -6.88
C LEU A 95 22.60 -6.40 -6.74
N VAL A 96 22.45 -5.15 -6.29
CA VAL A 96 23.57 -4.21 -6.11
C VAL A 96 24.58 -4.72 -5.09
N LEU A 97 24.12 -5.29 -3.97
CA LEU A 97 25.00 -5.85 -2.95
C LEU A 97 25.73 -7.11 -3.44
N ALA A 98 25.07 -7.96 -4.24
CA ALA A 98 25.72 -9.12 -4.84
C ALA A 98 26.80 -8.71 -5.85
N ASP A 99 26.55 -7.66 -6.63
CA ASP A 99 27.55 -7.10 -7.56
C ASP A 99 28.75 -6.52 -6.79
N LEU A 100 28.50 -5.81 -5.69
CA LEU A 100 29.55 -5.31 -4.81
C LEU A 100 30.38 -6.44 -4.20
N GLU A 101 29.75 -7.51 -3.72
CA GLU A 101 30.47 -8.65 -3.16
C GLU A 101 31.33 -9.35 -4.22
N THR A 102 30.82 -9.46 -5.45
CA THR A 102 31.51 -10.15 -6.56
C THR A 102 32.67 -9.34 -7.13
N GLN A 103 32.48 -8.02 -7.29
CA GLN A 103 33.41 -7.13 -8.01
C GLN A 103 34.25 -6.25 -7.08
N GLY A 104 33.86 -6.11 -5.82
CA GLY A 104 34.53 -5.27 -4.84
C GLY A 104 34.64 -3.81 -5.30
N VAL A 105 35.88 -3.32 -5.37
CA VAL A 105 36.21 -1.93 -5.72
C VAL A 105 35.80 -1.56 -7.14
N ASP A 106 35.70 -2.55 -8.03
CA ASP A 106 35.34 -2.32 -9.43
C ASP A 106 33.82 -2.31 -9.64
N SER A 107 33.02 -2.48 -8.59
CA SER A 107 31.56 -2.54 -8.70
C SER A 107 30.94 -1.21 -9.18
N PRO A 108 29.82 -1.26 -9.93
CA PRO A 108 29.13 -0.06 -10.38
C PRO A 108 28.70 0.87 -9.25
N LEU A 109 28.42 0.31 -8.07
CA LEU A 109 28.06 1.08 -6.88
C LEU A 109 29.23 1.96 -6.41
N VAL A 110 30.42 1.39 -6.31
CA VAL A 110 31.62 2.13 -5.88
C VAL A 110 31.95 3.23 -6.88
N GLN A 111 31.90 2.93 -8.18
CA GLN A 111 32.14 3.92 -9.24
C GLN A 111 31.17 5.11 -9.14
N ARG A 112 29.86 4.85 -9.03
CA ARG A 112 28.87 5.92 -8.89
C ARG A 112 29.08 6.81 -7.66
N LEU A 113 29.40 6.21 -6.52
CA LEU A 113 29.61 6.95 -5.27
C LEU A 113 30.92 7.74 -5.24
N LEU A 114 31.87 7.45 -6.14
CA LEU A 114 33.11 8.22 -6.29
C LEU A 114 32.98 9.35 -7.32
N ASP A 115 32.09 9.19 -8.30
CA ASP A 115 31.85 10.16 -9.38
C ASP A 115 30.84 11.26 -8.99
N GLU A 116 30.13 11.09 -7.87
CA GLU A 116 29.26 12.10 -7.21
C GLU A 116 30.05 13.01 -6.26
#